data_AF-A0A8S3EV47-F1
#
_entry.id   AF-A0A8S3EV47-F1
#
_cell.length_a   1.000
_cell.length_b   1.000
_cell.length_c   1.000
_cell.angle_alpha   90.00
_cell.angle_beta   90.00
_cell.angle_gamma   90.00
#
_symmetry.space_group_name_H-M   'P 1'
#
loop_
_entity.id
_entity.type
_entity.pdbx_description
1 polymer ?
#
loop_
_entity_poly.entity_id
_entity_poly.type
_entity_poly.pdbx_seq_one_letter_code
_entity_poly.pdbx_strand_id
1 'polypeptide(L)'
;MLDVQHLLNWSYLRRTVDGWLPTKTYALNLDRQSQFKKVNGISFNINTGKIKFLLQVAQSKEHGLFDANDVQEVLTKGITNSLFTLDQPAVEFPSHPFQEMRYGPSSLSKTNFLSTLLHADYLLKMISTGVEVCSGPPFQIRDASDGFMKRLPEWLQEELKPIDERNDCAIMNSVHRFWIEAGEIAYQHQFDENNNIITYYLDDVPMHVKKQLMQYDEQGNLIDDVSELDDDHSPEGEFTQAFTRYY
;
A
#
# COMPACT_ATOMS: atom_id res chain seq x y z
N MET A 1 -6.54 -19.40 11.82
CA MET A 1 -5.07 -19.58 11.78
C MET A 1 -4.56 -19.89 10.36
N LEU A 2 -5.24 -20.75 9.58
CA LEU A 2 -4.89 -21.04 8.16
C LEU A 2 -4.97 -19.81 7.22
N ASP A 3 -5.87 -18.86 7.46
CA ASP A 3 -6.03 -17.68 6.59
C ASP A 3 -4.90 -16.63 6.73
N VAL A 4 -4.38 -16.41 7.94
CA VAL A 4 -3.34 -15.39 8.19
C VAL A 4 -2.00 -15.80 7.58
N GLN A 5 -1.61 -17.07 7.74
CA GLN A 5 -0.38 -17.59 7.15
C GLN A 5 -0.43 -17.54 5.61
N HIS A 6 -1.60 -17.76 5.02
CA HIS A 6 -1.78 -17.65 3.57
C HIS A 6 -1.62 -16.20 3.09
N LEU A 7 -2.21 -15.24 3.79
CA LEU A 7 -2.09 -13.81 3.47
C LEU A 7 -0.66 -13.29 3.63
N LEU A 8 0.04 -13.71 4.69
CA LEU A 8 1.43 -13.29 4.93
C LEU A 8 2.43 -13.93 3.95
N ASN A 9 2.12 -15.12 3.42
CA ASN A 9 2.93 -15.83 2.42
C ASN A 9 2.34 -15.70 1.01
N TRP A 10 1.89 -14.50 0.66
CA TRP A 10 1.36 -14.18 -0.67
C TRP A 10 2.42 -14.43 -1.75
N SER A 11 2.05 -15.21 -2.77
CA SER A 11 2.98 -15.74 -3.77
C SER A 11 3.65 -14.67 -4.64
N TYR A 12 3.04 -13.49 -4.76
CA TYR A 12 3.58 -12.39 -5.57
C TYR A 12 4.74 -11.68 -4.86
N LEU A 13 4.76 -11.69 -3.52
CA LEU A 13 5.82 -11.12 -2.72
C LEU A 13 6.81 -12.20 -2.31
N ARG A 14 8.03 -12.14 -2.86
CA ARG A 14 9.09 -13.09 -2.51
C ARG A 14 9.54 -12.90 -1.06
N ARG A 15 9.68 -14.02 -0.36
CA ARG A 15 10.25 -14.08 0.99
C ARG A 15 11.41 -15.07 1.02
N THR A 16 12.30 -14.92 2.00
CA THR A 16 13.31 -15.93 2.29
C THR A 16 12.64 -17.22 2.79
N VAL A 17 13.39 -18.32 2.84
CA VAL A 17 12.90 -19.60 3.38
C VAL A 17 12.36 -19.45 4.80
N ASP A 18 12.96 -18.55 5.58
CA ASP A 18 12.58 -18.29 6.96
C ASP A 18 11.41 -17.32 7.12
N GLY A 19 10.92 -16.69 6.03
CA GLY A 19 9.77 -15.77 6.05
C GLY A 19 10.09 -14.27 6.06
N TRP A 20 11.38 -13.90 5.93
CA TRP A 20 11.80 -12.50 5.89
C TRP A 20 11.63 -11.87 4.52
N LEU A 21 11.46 -10.55 4.48
CA LEU A 21 11.63 -9.82 3.23
C LEU A 21 13.13 -9.85 2.84
N PRO A 22 13.45 -10.06 1.55
CA PRO A 22 14.83 -10.08 1.12
C PRO A 22 15.49 -8.70 1.24
N THR A 23 16.79 -8.69 1.54
CA THR A 23 17.62 -7.47 1.59
C THR A 23 18.04 -6.96 0.20
N LYS A 24 17.66 -7.68 -0.86
CA LYS A 24 17.90 -7.31 -2.26
C LYS A 24 16.56 -7.11 -2.98
N THR A 25 16.56 -6.23 -3.97
CA THR A 25 15.41 -6.03 -4.83
C THR A 25 15.17 -7.27 -5.67
N TYR A 26 13.91 -7.73 -5.70
CA TYR A 26 13.44 -8.78 -6.59
C TYR A 26 12.16 -8.32 -7.27
N ALA A 27 11.99 -8.73 -8.52
CA ALA A 27 10.73 -8.57 -9.23
C ALA A 27 9.58 -9.28 -8.49
N LEU A 28 8.39 -8.69 -8.57
CA LEU A 28 7.15 -9.35 -8.18
C LEU A 28 7.00 -10.65 -8.96
N ASN A 29 6.51 -11.69 -8.29
CA ASN A 29 6.31 -12.99 -8.89
C ASN A 29 4.96 -13.06 -9.62
N LEU A 30 4.80 -12.20 -10.64
CA LEU A 30 3.63 -12.19 -11.50
C LEU A 30 3.70 -13.37 -12.49
N ASP A 31 2.61 -14.14 -12.59
CA ASP A 31 2.58 -15.46 -13.25
C ASP A 31 2.69 -15.41 -14.79
N ARG A 32 2.65 -14.23 -15.41
CA ARG A 32 2.54 -14.07 -16.88
C ARG A 32 3.66 -13.25 -17.53
N GLN A 33 3.84 -13.46 -18.83
CA GLN A 33 4.88 -12.81 -19.64
C GLN A 33 4.65 -11.31 -19.86
N SER A 34 3.39 -10.87 -19.93
CA SER A 34 3.07 -9.45 -20.11
C SER A 34 2.75 -8.80 -18.77
N GLN A 35 3.75 -8.12 -18.22
CA GLN A 35 3.61 -7.32 -17.01
C GLN A 35 3.46 -5.84 -17.40
N PHE A 36 2.63 -5.14 -16.66
CA PHE A 36 2.34 -3.74 -16.90
C PHE A 36 2.87 -2.89 -15.76
N LYS A 37 3.26 -1.66 -16.08
CA LYS A 37 3.71 -0.69 -15.09
C LYS A 37 2.73 0.46 -14.86
N LYS A 38 1.85 0.74 -15.83
CA LYS A 38 0.91 1.86 -15.76
C LYS A 38 -0.31 1.62 -16.64
N VAL A 39 -1.46 2.14 -16.22
CA VAL A 39 -2.63 2.35 -17.07
C VAL A 39 -2.55 3.77 -17.63
N ASN A 40 -2.21 3.91 -18.91
CA ASN A 40 -2.07 5.22 -19.56
C ASN A 40 -3.42 5.82 -19.96
N GLY A 41 -4.48 5.00 -20.01
CA GLY A 41 -5.74 5.47 -20.55
C GLY A 41 -6.73 4.39 -20.91
N ILE A 42 -7.88 4.85 -21.39
CA ILE A 42 -8.97 4.02 -21.88
C ILE A 42 -9.49 4.67 -23.17
N SER A 43 -9.68 3.87 -24.21
CA SER A 43 -10.35 4.30 -25.44
C SER A 43 -11.67 3.56 -25.61
N PHE A 44 -12.70 4.29 -26.00
CA PHE A 44 -14.05 3.80 -26.24
C PHE A 44 -14.50 4.14 -27.65
N ASN A 45 -14.90 3.13 -28.42
CA ASN A 45 -15.52 3.32 -29.72
C ASN A 45 -17.04 3.46 -29.58
N ILE A 46 -17.57 4.62 -29.91
CA ILE A 46 -18.98 4.98 -29.70
C ILE A 46 -19.92 4.10 -30.54
N ASN A 47 -19.50 3.77 -31.76
CA ASN A 47 -20.33 2.99 -32.69
C ASN A 47 -20.49 1.53 -32.24
N THR A 48 -19.43 0.94 -31.68
CA THR A 48 -19.38 -0.50 -31.37
C THR A 48 -19.48 -0.82 -29.90
N GLY A 49 -19.36 0.19 -29.02
CA GLY A 49 -19.26 -0.01 -27.58
C GLY A 49 -17.94 -0.63 -27.11
N LYS A 50 -16.97 -0.85 -28.01
CA LYS A 50 -15.71 -1.50 -27.68
C LYS A 50 -14.83 -0.60 -26.80
N ILE A 51 -14.44 -1.13 -25.64
CA ILE A 51 -13.49 -0.51 -24.72
C ILE A 51 -12.12 -1.17 -24.91
N LYS A 52 -11.07 -0.36 -24.93
CA LYS A 52 -9.68 -0.82 -24.94
C LYS A 52 -8.90 -0.06 -23.88
N PHE A 53 -8.19 -0.81 -23.04
CA PHE A 53 -7.25 -0.26 -22.06
C PHE A 53 -5.90 0.04 -22.74
N LEU A 54 -5.37 1.22 -22.49
CA LEU A 54 -4.05 1.64 -22.95
C LEU A 54 -3.04 1.32 -21.83
N LEU A 55 -2.53 0.09 -21.83
CA LEU A 55 -1.61 -0.38 -20.80
C LEU A 55 -0.16 -0.20 -21.24
N GLN A 56 0.68 0.31 -20.34
CA GLN A 56 2.12 0.41 -20.58
C GLN A 56 2.81 -0.86 -20.11
N VAL A 57 3.41 -1.59 -21.06
CA VAL A 57 4.22 -2.78 -20.78
C VAL A 57 5.49 -2.38 -20.03
N ALA A 58 5.82 -3.14 -18.99
CA ALA A 58 7.05 -2.94 -18.23
C ALA A 58 8.29 -3.29 -19.08
N GLN A 59 9.35 -2.47 -18.99
CA GLN A 59 10.60 -2.69 -19.75
C GLN A 59 11.39 -3.90 -19.24
N SER A 60 11.24 -4.21 -17.95
CA SER A 60 11.82 -5.38 -17.30
C SER A 60 10.86 -5.90 -16.23
N LYS A 61 11.08 -7.14 -15.77
CA LYS A 61 10.23 -7.75 -14.73
C LYS A 61 10.24 -6.97 -13.41
N GLU A 62 11.34 -6.28 -13.11
CA GLU A 62 11.50 -5.48 -11.88
C GLU A 62 10.60 -4.24 -11.86
N HIS A 63 10.16 -3.77 -13.03
CA HIS A 63 9.26 -2.63 -13.17
C HIS A 63 7.79 -3.04 -13.38
N GLY A 64 7.48 -4.34 -13.36
CA GLY A 64 6.11 -4.82 -13.46
C GLY A 64 5.37 -4.65 -12.13
N LEU A 65 4.23 -3.96 -12.16
CA LEU A 65 3.40 -3.70 -10.98
C LEU A 65 2.13 -4.55 -10.95
N PHE A 66 1.59 -4.90 -12.11
CA PHE A 66 0.38 -5.71 -12.24
C PHE A 66 0.37 -6.48 -13.56
N ASP A 67 -0.52 -7.46 -13.69
CA ASP A 67 -0.72 -8.23 -14.91
C ASP A 67 -2.18 -8.22 -15.41
N ALA A 68 -2.45 -8.98 -16.47
CA ALA A 68 -3.78 -9.03 -17.08
C ALA A 68 -4.84 -9.67 -16.17
N ASN A 69 -4.45 -10.56 -15.24
CA ASN A 69 -5.39 -11.15 -14.29
C ASN A 69 -5.82 -10.11 -13.27
N ASP A 70 -4.91 -9.24 -12.82
CA ASP A 70 -5.25 -8.17 -11.88
C ASP A 70 -6.27 -7.19 -12.51
N VAL A 71 -6.07 -6.82 -13.79
CA VAL A 71 -7.04 -6.00 -14.54
C VAL A 71 -8.38 -6.72 -14.66
N GLN A 72 -8.38 -8.01 -15.02
CA GLN A 72 -9.60 -8.79 -15.15
C GLN A 72 -10.32 -8.91 -13.80
N GLU A 73 -9.59 -9.13 -12.71
CA GLU A 73 -10.13 -9.23 -11.35
C GLU A 73 -10.87 -7.96 -10.94
N VAL A 74 -10.22 -6.79 -11.08
CA VAL A 74 -10.83 -5.48 -10.75
C VAL A 74 -12.11 -5.24 -11.55
N LEU A 75 -12.08 -5.49 -12.86
CA LEU A 75 -13.21 -5.24 -13.74
C LEU A 75 -14.36 -6.22 -13.49
N THR A 76 -14.08 -7.52 -13.39
CA THR A 76 -15.12 -8.56 -13.21
C THR A 76 -15.78 -8.48 -11.84
N LYS A 77 -15.05 -8.06 -10.81
CA LYS A 77 -15.58 -7.85 -9.47
C LYS A 77 -16.18 -6.46 -9.25
N GLY A 78 -16.15 -5.59 -10.26
CA GLY A 78 -16.72 -4.24 -10.20
C GLY A 78 -16.09 -3.39 -9.10
N ILE A 79 -14.78 -3.53 -8.87
CA ILE A 79 -14.07 -2.78 -7.84
C ILE A 79 -13.80 -1.38 -8.38
N THR A 80 -14.41 -0.37 -7.76
CA THR A 80 -14.26 1.05 -8.14
C THR A 80 -13.51 1.89 -7.12
N ASN A 81 -13.39 1.38 -5.90
CA ASN A 81 -12.71 2.00 -4.77
C ASN A 81 -12.20 0.89 -3.84
N SER A 82 -11.33 1.28 -2.91
CA SER A 82 -10.84 0.39 -1.86
C SER A 82 -10.59 1.15 -0.57
N LEU A 83 -10.94 0.53 0.54
CA LEU A 83 -10.56 0.91 1.90
C LEU A 83 -9.96 -0.31 2.57
N PHE A 84 -8.89 -0.10 3.34
CA PHE A 84 -8.20 -1.14 4.08
C PHE A 84 -7.62 -0.58 5.38
N THR A 85 -7.75 -1.31 6.47
CA THR A 85 -7.07 -1.03 7.75
C THR A 85 -6.83 -2.34 8.51
N LEU A 86 -5.79 -2.34 9.35
CA LEU A 86 -5.62 -3.32 10.42
C LEU A 86 -5.79 -2.60 11.77
N ASP A 87 -6.90 -2.87 12.44
CA ASP A 87 -7.24 -2.27 13.73
C ASP A 87 -6.73 -3.12 14.90
N GLN A 88 -6.66 -2.54 16.10
CA GLN A 88 -6.36 -3.31 17.32
C GLN A 88 -7.39 -4.44 17.51
N PRO A 89 -6.99 -5.57 18.14
CA PRO A 89 -7.95 -6.58 18.54
C PRO A 89 -9.01 -5.96 19.46
N ALA A 90 -10.18 -6.60 19.52
CA ALA A 90 -11.25 -6.17 20.40
C ALA A 90 -10.78 -6.04 21.86
N VAL A 91 -11.34 -5.09 22.60
CA VAL A 91 -10.93 -4.71 23.96
C VAL A 91 -10.93 -5.91 24.93
N GLU A 92 -11.77 -6.92 24.67
CA GLU A 92 -11.84 -8.16 25.45
C GLU A 92 -10.61 -9.06 25.27
N PHE A 93 -9.79 -8.82 24.25
CA PHE A 93 -8.60 -9.61 23.91
C PHE A 93 -7.36 -8.71 23.68
N PRO A 94 -6.96 -7.89 24.66
CA PRO A 94 -5.92 -6.88 24.47
C PRO A 94 -4.53 -7.50 24.23
N SER A 95 -4.31 -8.74 24.68
CA SER A 95 -3.09 -9.51 24.45
C SER A 95 -3.14 -10.35 23.17
N HIS A 96 -4.19 -10.23 22.34
CA HIS A 96 -4.29 -10.99 21.12
C HIS A 96 -3.29 -10.44 20.08
N PRO A 97 -2.35 -11.26 19.58
CA PRO A 97 -1.25 -10.75 18.78
C PRO A 97 -1.66 -10.35 17.34
N PHE A 98 -2.89 -10.68 16.93
CA PHE A 98 -3.37 -10.38 15.57
C PHE A 98 -4.32 -9.19 15.57
N GLN A 99 -4.02 -8.24 14.69
CA GLN A 99 -4.87 -7.12 14.34
C GLN A 99 -6.13 -7.58 13.60
N GLU A 100 -7.23 -6.85 13.74
CA GLU A 100 -8.45 -7.08 12.99
C GLU A 100 -8.34 -6.45 11.60
N MET A 101 -8.45 -7.26 10.54
CA MET A 101 -8.43 -6.78 9.17
C MET A 101 -9.82 -6.30 8.74
N ARG A 102 -9.93 -5.02 8.38
CA ARG A 102 -11.15 -4.42 7.82
C ARG A 102 -10.89 -3.89 6.43
N TYR A 103 -11.83 -4.15 5.52
CA TYR A 103 -11.73 -3.70 4.14
C TYR A 103 -13.09 -3.49 3.52
N GLY A 104 -13.12 -2.65 2.49
CA GLY A 104 -14.30 -2.40 1.67
C GLY A 104 -13.91 -2.00 0.25
N PRO A 105 -14.72 -2.31 -0.77
CA PRO A 105 -15.97 -3.08 -0.72
C PRO A 105 -15.74 -4.58 -0.46
N SER A 106 -16.80 -5.32 -0.12
CA SER A 106 -16.73 -6.78 0.11
C SER A 106 -16.27 -7.57 -1.12
N SER A 107 -16.39 -7.00 -2.32
CA SER A 107 -15.86 -7.58 -3.56
C SER A 107 -14.33 -7.69 -3.58
N LEU A 108 -13.61 -6.95 -2.72
CA LEU A 108 -12.16 -7.15 -2.50
C LEU A 108 -11.83 -8.51 -1.87
N SER A 109 -12.79 -9.21 -1.28
CA SER A 109 -12.51 -10.48 -0.63
C SER A 109 -11.87 -11.48 -1.59
N LYS A 110 -10.78 -12.13 -1.13
CA LYS A 110 -10.01 -13.12 -1.89
C LYS A 110 -9.51 -12.59 -3.23
N THR A 111 -8.97 -11.38 -3.22
CA THR A 111 -8.33 -10.75 -4.39
C THR A 111 -6.83 -10.57 -4.16
N ASN A 112 -6.08 -10.52 -5.25
CA ASN A 112 -4.70 -10.04 -5.20
C ASN A 112 -4.67 -8.56 -4.81
N PHE A 113 -5.73 -7.81 -5.16
CA PHE A 113 -5.85 -6.41 -4.75
C PHE A 113 -5.91 -6.26 -3.22
N LEU A 114 -6.74 -7.02 -2.51
CA LEU A 114 -6.79 -7.02 -1.04
C LEU A 114 -5.45 -7.45 -0.42
N SER A 115 -4.80 -8.44 -1.02
CA SER A 115 -3.47 -8.86 -0.57
C SER A 115 -2.45 -7.73 -0.74
N THR A 116 -2.52 -6.99 -1.85
CA THR A 116 -1.68 -5.81 -2.10
C THR A 116 -1.92 -4.72 -1.04
N LEU A 117 -3.19 -4.43 -0.71
CA LEU A 117 -3.55 -3.46 0.33
C LEU A 117 -2.97 -3.86 1.70
N LEU A 118 -3.10 -5.14 2.06
CA LEU A 118 -2.50 -5.68 3.29
C LEU A 118 -0.99 -5.48 3.33
N HIS A 119 -0.27 -5.89 2.27
CA HIS A 119 1.20 -5.80 2.27
C HIS A 119 1.68 -4.34 2.19
N ALA A 120 0.95 -3.44 1.54
CA ALA A 120 1.26 -2.01 1.53
C ALA A 120 1.12 -1.40 2.94
N ASP A 121 0.03 -1.68 3.64
CA ASP A 121 -0.19 -1.23 5.03
C ASP A 121 0.87 -1.82 5.98
N TYR A 122 1.20 -3.10 5.82
CA TYR A 122 2.20 -3.77 6.65
C TYR A 122 3.61 -3.19 6.42
N LEU A 123 3.98 -2.91 5.17
CA LEU A 123 5.23 -2.22 4.85
C LEU A 123 5.25 -0.81 5.45
N LEU A 124 4.18 -0.04 5.32
CA LEU A 124 4.09 1.30 5.90
C LEU A 124 4.37 1.27 7.41
N LYS A 125 3.77 0.31 8.13
CA LYS A 125 4.00 0.09 9.57
C LYS A 125 5.44 -0.30 9.90
N MET A 126 6.04 -1.20 9.12
CA MET A 126 7.43 -1.61 9.35
C MET A 126 8.42 -0.46 9.09
N ILE A 127 8.14 0.39 8.10
CA ILE A 127 8.97 1.56 7.80
C ILE A 127 8.78 2.62 8.89
N SER A 128 7.54 2.91 9.31
CA SER A 128 7.27 3.96 10.30
C SER A 128 7.79 3.62 11.69
N THR A 129 7.75 2.34 12.08
CA THR A 129 8.22 1.85 13.38
C THR A 129 9.66 1.36 13.40
N GLY A 130 10.29 1.19 12.24
CA GLY A 130 11.63 0.61 12.14
C GLY A 130 11.72 -0.88 12.48
N VAL A 131 10.60 -1.58 12.66
CA VAL A 131 10.57 -3.00 13.03
C VAL A 131 10.03 -3.83 11.87
N GLU A 132 10.84 -4.77 11.37
CA GLU A 132 10.38 -5.80 10.43
C GLU A 132 9.89 -7.03 11.19
N VAL A 133 8.74 -7.56 10.79
CA VAL A 133 8.15 -8.80 11.32
C VAL A 133 8.24 -9.91 10.28
N CYS A 134 8.80 -11.06 10.70
CA CYS A 134 8.87 -12.26 9.89
C CYS A 134 7.48 -12.85 9.62
N SER A 135 7.22 -13.35 8.40
CA SER A 135 5.93 -14.01 8.08
C SER A 135 5.81 -15.44 8.59
N GLY A 136 6.92 -16.05 9.00
CA GLY A 136 6.97 -17.43 9.48
C GLY A 136 6.88 -17.49 11.01
N PRO A 137 6.16 -18.47 11.60
CA PRO A 137 6.18 -18.67 13.04
C PRO A 137 7.61 -18.96 13.52
N PRO A 138 8.06 -18.39 14.66
CA PRO A 138 7.27 -17.71 15.69
C PRO A 138 7.10 -16.18 15.48
N PHE A 139 7.15 -15.70 14.24
CA PHE A 139 6.98 -14.28 13.85
C PHE A 139 8.02 -13.38 14.53
N GLN A 140 9.29 -13.78 14.40
CA GLN A 140 10.42 -13.01 14.93
C GLN A 140 10.41 -11.57 14.39
N ILE A 141 10.98 -10.66 15.18
CA ILE A 141 11.18 -9.27 14.79
C ILE A 141 12.66 -8.97 14.61
N ARG A 142 12.98 -8.01 13.75
CA ARG A 142 14.33 -7.45 13.57
C ARG A 142 14.23 -5.97 13.20
N ASP A 143 15.34 -5.25 13.34
CA ASP A 143 15.41 -3.88 12.84
C ASP A 143 15.24 -3.86 11.32
N ALA A 144 14.34 -3.02 10.82
CA ALA A 144 14.03 -2.90 9.41
C ALA A 144 15.24 -2.40 8.61
N SER A 145 16.07 -1.55 9.23
CA SER A 145 17.38 -1.08 8.75
C SER A 145 18.37 -2.23 8.53
N ASP A 146 18.27 -3.30 9.32
CA ASP A 146 19.05 -4.51 9.13
C ASP A 146 18.45 -5.47 8.10
N GLY A 147 17.17 -5.28 7.78
CA GLY A 147 16.34 -6.11 6.92
C GLY A 147 16.03 -5.49 5.57
N PHE A 148 14.74 -5.42 5.22
CA PHE A 148 14.31 -5.04 3.88
C PHE A 148 14.71 -3.61 3.48
N MET A 149 14.93 -2.69 4.43
CA MET A 149 15.35 -1.32 4.11
C MET A 149 16.73 -1.26 3.46
N LYS A 150 17.60 -2.26 3.66
CA LYS A 150 18.90 -2.38 2.98
C LYS A 150 18.80 -2.42 1.45
N ARG A 151 17.62 -2.75 0.91
CA ARG A 151 17.38 -2.74 -0.55
C ARG A 151 17.21 -1.34 -1.12
N LEU A 152 16.90 -0.36 -0.27
CA LEU A 152 16.71 1.03 -0.68
C LEU A 152 18.08 1.72 -0.79
N PRO A 153 18.24 2.69 -1.70
CA PRO A 153 19.42 3.56 -1.69
C PRO A 153 19.61 4.25 -0.33
N GLU A 154 20.87 4.48 0.09
CA GLU A 154 21.20 5.09 1.40
C GLU A 154 20.46 6.42 1.64
N TRP A 155 20.37 7.26 0.61
CA TRP A 155 19.65 8.53 0.71
C TRP A 155 18.15 8.34 1.02
N LEU A 156 17.53 7.26 0.52
CA LEU A 156 16.13 6.97 0.77
C LEU A 156 15.93 6.31 2.14
N GLN A 157 16.92 5.55 2.63
CA GLN A 157 16.92 5.04 4.00
C GLN A 157 16.94 6.18 5.02
N GLU A 158 17.73 7.23 4.78
CA GLU A 158 17.76 8.42 5.63
C GLU A 158 16.43 9.19 5.59
N GLU A 159 15.87 9.41 4.41
CA GLU A 159 14.60 10.13 4.23
C GLU A 159 13.41 9.38 4.85
N LEU A 160 13.42 8.05 4.76
CA LEU A 160 12.38 7.17 5.31
C LEU A 160 12.76 6.56 6.66
N LYS A 161 13.69 7.18 7.40
CA LYS A 161 14.06 6.69 8.72
C LYS A 161 12.84 6.58 9.64
N PRO A 162 12.80 5.55 10.51
CA PRO A 162 11.74 5.35 11.49
C PRO A 162 11.48 6.58 12.33
N ILE A 163 10.25 6.73 12.81
CA ILE A 163 9.82 7.93 13.54
C ILE A 163 10.66 8.12 14.80
N ASP A 164 10.92 7.05 15.56
CA ASP A 164 11.69 7.05 16.80
C ASP A 164 13.18 7.35 16.60
N GLU A 165 13.68 7.26 15.37
CA GLU A 165 15.04 7.62 14.97
C GLU A 165 15.16 9.07 14.44
N ARG A 166 14.04 9.83 14.41
CA ARG A 166 14.05 11.25 13.99
C ARG A 166 14.43 12.17 15.15
N ASN A 167 15.00 13.32 14.82
CA ASN A 167 15.36 14.33 15.82
C ASN A 167 14.09 14.82 16.54
N ASP A 168 14.24 15.25 17.80
CA ASP A 168 13.14 15.78 18.62
C ASP A 168 12.03 14.78 19.02
N CYS A 169 12.28 13.46 18.94
CA CYS A 169 11.47 12.46 19.61
C CYS A 169 11.60 12.55 21.14
N ALA A 170 11.00 13.60 21.74
CA ALA A 170 10.50 13.47 23.09
C ALA A 170 9.47 12.33 23.06
N ILE A 171 9.75 11.23 23.76
CA ILE A 171 8.86 10.08 23.88
C ILE A 171 7.56 10.56 24.55
N MET A 172 6.65 11.11 23.75
CA MET A 172 5.24 11.17 24.08
C MET A 172 4.68 9.83 23.67
N ASN A 173 3.97 9.16 24.58
CA ASN A 173 3.20 7.95 24.30
C ASN A 173 2.00 8.29 23.40
N SER A 174 2.23 8.91 22.24
CA SER A 174 1.24 9.23 21.22
C SER A 174 1.20 8.11 20.20
N VAL A 175 0.01 7.61 19.93
CA VAL A 175 -0.21 6.59 18.91
C VAL A 175 -0.77 7.29 17.69
N HIS A 176 -0.19 7.04 16.53
CA HIS A 176 -0.67 7.57 15.26
C HIS A 176 -1.15 6.44 14.35
N ARG A 177 -2.27 6.65 13.68
CA ARG A 177 -2.69 5.84 12.52
C ARG A 177 -2.06 6.43 11.28
N PHE A 178 -1.48 5.59 10.43
CA PHE A 178 -0.99 5.99 9.11
C PHE A 178 -1.75 5.22 8.03
N TRP A 179 -2.03 5.87 6.90
CA TRP A 179 -2.62 5.21 5.73
C TRP A 179 -2.13 5.84 4.43
N ILE A 180 -2.28 5.10 3.34
CA ILE A 180 -2.02 5.57 1.98
C ILE A 180 -3.35 5.98 1.36
N GLU A 181 -3.41 7.18 0.82
CA GLU A 181 -4.58 7.76 0.15
C GLU A 181 -4.24 8.09 -1.30
N ALA A 182 -5.08 7.62 -2.22
CA ALA A 182 -5.02 8.01 -3.62
C ALA A 182 -5.78 9.33 -3.81
N GLY A 183 -5.12 10.33 -4.40
CA GLY A 183 -5.72 11.59 -4.77
C GLY A 183 -6.41 11.54 -6.14
N GLU A 184 -6.82 12.71 -6.62
CA GLU A 184 -7.53 12.83 -7.90
C GLU A 184 -6.56 12.66 -9.08
N ILE A 185 -6.90 11.76 -9.99
CA ILE A 185 -6.13 11.54 -11.22
C ILE A 185 -6.48 12.62 -12.25
N ALA A 186 -5.46 13.35 -12.71
CA ALA A 186 -5.61 14.25 -13.84
C ALA A 186 -5.80 13.43 -15.13
N TYR A 187 -6.65 13.91 -16.03
CA TYR A 187 -6.84 13.28 -17.34
C TYR A 187 -7.09 14.31 -18.44
N GLN A 188 -6.74 13.89 -19.65
CA GLN A 188 -7.06 14.62 -20.88
C GLN A 188 -7.84 13.68 -21.80
N HIS A 189 -8.62 14.22 -22.73
CA HIS A 189 -9.33 13.40 -23.70
C HIS A 189 -9.14 13.92 -25.13
N GLN A 190 -9.16 12.99 -26.07
CA GLN A 190 -9.11 13.25 -27.50
C GLN A 190 -10.26 12.52 -28.19
N PHE A 191 -10.89 13.19 -29.16
CA PHE A 191 -11.89 12.58 -30.02
C PHE A 191 -11.35 12.39 -31.44
N ASP A 192 -11.43 11.16 -31.94
CA ASP A 192 -11.18 10.81 -33.34
C ASP A 192 -12.53 10.73 -34.08
N GLU A 193 -12.86 11.80 -34.80
CA GLU A 193 -14.11 11.93 -35.57
C GLU A 193 -14.25 10.88 -36.66
N ASN A 194 -13.15 10.43 -37.27
CA ASN A 194 -13.20 9.50 -38.39
C ASN A 194 -13.62 8.10 -37.94
N ASN A 195 -13.20 7.71 -36.73
CA ASN A 195 -13.43 6.38 -36.19
C ASN A 195 -14.49 6.37 -35.07
N ASN A 196 -15.03 7.53 -34.67
CA ASN A 196 -15.89 7.72 -33.51
C ASN A 196 -15.28 7.11 -32.23
N ILE A 197 -14.02 7.43 -31.96
CA ILE A 197 -13.29 6.94 -30.77
C ILE A 197 -12.99 8.10 -29.84
N ILE A 198 -13.41 7.99 -28.58
CA ILE A 198 -12.96 8.86 -27.49
C ILE A 198 -11.84 8.15 -26.75
N THR A 199 -10.71 8.82 -26.55
CA THR A 199 -9.59 8.32 -25.75
C THR A 199 -9.35 9.23 -24.57
N TYR A 200 -9.37 8.66 -23.37
CA TYR A 200 -8.95 9.32 -22.13
C TYR A 200 -7.52 8.90 -21.83
N TYR A 201 -6.63 9.89 -21.70
CA TYR A 201 -5.26 9.71 -21.23
C TYR A 201 -5.19 10.09 -19.77
N LEU A 202 -4.66 9.18 -18.96
CA LEU A 202 -4.59 9.29 -17.51
C LEU A 202 -3.15 9.65 -17.11
N ASP A 203 -3.02 10.60 -16.20
CA ASP A 203 -1.73 10.92 -15.58
C ASP A 203 -1.38 9.91 -14.46
N ASP A 204 -0.26 10.10 -13.78
CA ASP A 204 0.03 9.36 -12.56
C ASP A 204 -0.97 9.73 -11.45
N VAL A 205 -1.38 8.74 -10.66
CA VAL A 205 -2.25 8.96 -9.50
C VAL A 205 -1.40 9.55 -8.38
N PRO A 206 -1.69 10.76 -7.88
CA PRO A 206 -0.98 11.29 -6.73
C PRO A 206 -1.29 10.41 -5.51
N MET A 207 -0.27 9.89 -4.87
CA MET A 207 -0.40 9.06 -3.68
C MET A 207 0.15 9.82 -2.47
N HIS A 208 -0.59 9.80 -1.37
CA HIS A 208 -0.24 10.52 -0.15
C HIS A 208 -0.23 9.58 1.03
N VAL A 209 0.78 9.69 1.89
CA VAL A 209 0.72 9.12 3.23
C VAL A 209 0.07 10.15 4.14
N LYS A 210 -0.98 9.73 4.83
CA LYS A 210 -1.69 10.52 5.82
C LYS A 210 -1.42 9.96 7.20
N LYS A 211 -1.65 10.79 8.21
CA LYS A 211 -1.60 10.40 9.61
C LYS A 211 -2.78 10.97 10.38
N GLN A 212 -3.07 10.34 11.50
CA GLN A 212 -4.06 10.79 12.46
C GLN A 212 -3.57 10.45 13.87
N LEU A 213 -3.45 11.46 14.74
CA LEU A 213 -3.20 11.26 16.16
C LEU A 213 -4.39 10.51 16.77
N MET A 214 -4.09 9.54 17.63
CA MET A 214 -5.09 8.74 18.31
C MET A 214 -4.96 8.82 19.84
N GLN A 215 -6.08 8.69 20.52
CA GLN A 215 -6.18 8.67 21.98
C GLN A 215 -7.12 7.55 22.45
N TYR A 216 -6.93 7.09 23.68
CA TYR A 216 -7.85 6.14 24.29
C TYR A 216 -9.09 6.87 24.81
N ASP A 217 -10.27 6.37 24.43
CA ASP A 217 -11.53 6.80 25.02
C ASP A 217 -11.73 6.22 26.44
N GLU A 218 -12.81 6.61 27.12
CA GLU A 218 -13.15 6.12 28.46
C GLU A 218 -13.41 4.60 28.51
N GLN A 219 -13.67 3.98 27.36
CA GLN A 219 -13.92 2.54 27.21
C GLN A 219 -12.65 1.77 26.83
N GLY A 220 -11.51 2.44 26.68
CA GLY A 220 -10.24 1.85 26.29
C GLY A 220 -10.12 1.54 24.79
N ASN A 221 -10.99 2.09 23.94
CA ASN A 221 -10.82 2.02 22.50
C ASN A 221 -9.89 3.14 22.03
N LEU A 222 -9.07 2.83 21.03
CA LEU A 222 -8.24 3.83 20.38
C LEU A 222 -9.07 4.57 19.31
N ILE A 223 -9.27 5.88 19.50
CA ILE A 223 -10.07 6.76 18.64
C ILE A 223 -9.24 7.91 18.08
N ASP A 224 -9.68 8.46 16.95
CA ASP A 224 -9.01 9.61 16.32
C ASP A 224 -9.16 10.88 17.18
N ASP A 225 -8.07 11.62 17.35
CA ASP A 225 -8.03 12.89 18.06
C ASP A 225 -8.31 14.07 17.11
N VAL A 226 -9.40 14.78 17.35
CA VAL A 226 -9.87 15.90 16.52
C VAL A 226 -9.03 17.17 16.65
N SER A 227 -7.99 17.19 17.49
CA SER A 227 -7.18 18.38 17.77
C SER A 227 -5.94 18.57 16.89
N GLU A 228 -5.72 17.70 15.90
CA GLU A 228 -4.54 17.72 15.03
C GLU A 228 -4.55 18.95 14.09
N LEU A 229 -3.40 19.62 13.98
CA LEU A 229 -3.23 20.87 13.21
C LEU A 229 -2.68 20.57 11.80
N ASP A 230 -3.06 21.39 10.82
CA ASP A 230 -2.68 21.23 9.39
C ASP A 230 -1.17 21.41 9.12
N ASP A 231 -0.48 22.27 9.90
CA ASP A 231 0.98 22.48 9.81
C ASP A 231 1.68 21.71 10.92
N ASP A 232 1.91 20.42 10.66
CA ASP A 232 2.58 19.54 11.61
C ASP A 232 4.07 19.33 11.28
N HIS A 233 4.91 19.83 12.19
CA HIS A 233 6.36 19.63 12.19
C HIS A 233 6.81 18.53 13.16
N SER A 234 5.90 17.68 13.63
CA SER A 234 6.24 16.49 14.40
C SER A 234 7.06 15.49 13.58
N PRO A 235 7.80 14.58 14.24
CA PRO A 235 8.45 13.44 13.59
C PRO A 235 7.51 12.64 12.67
N GLU A 236 6.25 12.46 13.08
CA GLU A 236 5.23 11.80 12.27
C GLU A 236 4.82 12.63 11.05
N GLY A 237 4.69 13.95 11.20
CA GLY A 237 4.44 14.90 10.11
C GLY A 237 5.57 14.86 9.07
N GLU A 238 6.83 14.95 9.52
CA GLU A 238 8.01 14.82 8.66
C GLU A 238 8.06 13.47 7.95
N PHE A 239 7.73 12.37 8.65
CA PHE A 239 7.66 11.04 8.06
C PHE A 239 6.65 10.99 6.91
N THR A 240 5.42 11.47 7.12
CA THR A 240 4.39 11.47 6.08
C THR A 240 4.75 12.31 4.87
N GLN A 241 5.36 13.48 5.09
CA GLN A 241 5.83 14.35 4.01
C GLN A 241 6.96 13.70 3.21
N ALA A 242 7.95 13.13 3.90
CA ALA A 242 9.07 12.44 3.26
C ALA A 242 8.58 11.24 2.44
N PHE A 243 7.73 10.39 3.04
CA PHE A 243 7.19 9.21 2.34
C PHE A 243 6.37 9.62 1.11
N THR A 244 5.48 10.60 1.25
CA THR A 244 4.67 11.12 0.13
C THR A 244 5.54 11.66 -1.01
N ARG A 245 6.63 12.35 -0.70
CA ARG A 245 7.54 12.94 -1.69
C ARG A 245 8.28 11.89 -2.53
N TYR A 246 8.57 10.72 -1.95
CA TYR A 246 9.38 9.68 -2.56
C TYR A 246 8.61 8.40 -2.90
N TYR A 247 7.27 8.48 -2.90
CA TYR A 247 6.38 7.42 -3.39
C TYR A 247 6.53 7.20 -4.90
#